data_AF-A0A2V2RK80-F1
#
_entry.id   AF-A0A2V2RK80-F1
#
_cell.length_a   1.000
_cell.length_b   1.000
_cell.length_c   1.000
_cell.angle_alpha   90.00
_cell.angle_beta   90.00
_cell.angle_gamma   90.00
#
_symmetry.space_group_name_H-M   'P 1'
#
loop_
_entity.id
_entity.type
_entity.pdbx_description
1 polymer ?
#
loop_
_entity_poly.entity_id
_entity_poly.type
_entity_poly.pdbx_seq_one_letter_code
_entity_poly.pdbx_strand_id
1 'polypeptide(L)'
;MSHSEQLAIYGGKPVRTSLLPYGHQEITDEDIASVVSVLHSEWLTTGARVDEFEHAIAETVGSRYAVVFSSGTAALHGAVFAAGLGPGDEA
;
A
#
# COMPACT_ATOMS: atom_id res chain seq x y z
N MET A 1 5.03 -43.73 -22.07
CA MET A 1 5.10 -42.38 -21.46
C MET A 1 4.73 -42.53 -19.99
N SER A 2 5.73 -42.75 -19.13
CA SER A 2 5.52 -43.08 -17.71
C SER A 2 5.31 -41.79 -16.90
N HIS A 3 4.07 -41.39 -16.68
CA HIS A 3 3.74 -40.25 -15.83
C HIS A 3 2.96 -40.73 -14.60
N SER A 4 3.64 -40.90 -13.48
CA SER A 4 3.02 -40.79 -12.16
C SER A 4 4.06 -40.41 -11.09
N GLU A 5 4.68 -39.25 -11.25
CA GLU A 5 5.22 -38.58 -10.06
C GLU A 5 4.01 -38.04 -9.29
N GLN A 6 3.75 -38.59 -8.12
CA GLN A 6 2.63 -38.22 -7.24
C GLN A 6 2.63 -36.69 -7.04
N LEU A 7 1.48 -36.03 -7.15
CA LEU A 7 1.43 -34.57 -6.93
C LEU A 7 1.80 -34.25 -5.48
N ALA A 8 2.41 -33.09 -5.25
CA ALA A 8 2.82 -32.65 -3.93
C ALA A 8 1.66 -32.57 -2.93
N ILE A 9 0.47 -32.16 -3.37
CA ILE A 9 -0.75 -32.15 -2.54
C ILE A 9 -1.16 -33.55 -2.06
N TYR A 10 -0.71 -34.61 -2.75
CA TYR A 10 -0.92 -36.00 -2.37
C TYR A 10 0.29 -36.63 -1.69
N GLY A 11 1.31 -35.86 -1.30
CA GLY A 11 2.51 -36.36 -0.61
C GLY A 11 3.70 -36.70 -1.53
N GLY A 12 3.63 -36.35 -2.81
CA GLY A 12 4.80 -36.40 -3.69
C GLY A 12 5.75 -35.22 -3.49
N LYS A 13 6.85 -35.18 -4.24
CA LYS A 13 7.86 -34.13 -4.11
C LYS A 13 7.36 -32.80 -4.71
N PRO A 14 7.38 -31.68 -3.96
CA PRO A 14 7.09 -30.35 -4.51
C PRO A 14 8.04 -29.99 -5.66
N VAL A 15 7.48 -29.46 -6.75
CA VAL A 15 8.25 -28.95 -7.90
C VAL A 15 9.13 -27.76 -7.49
N ARG A 16 8.69 -26.98 -6.50
CA ARG A 16 9.46 -25.88 -5.91
C ARG A 16 9.65 -26.11 -4.43
N THR A 17 10.85 -25.82 -3.95
CA THR A 17 11.18 -25.80 -2.52
C THR A 17 10.89 -24.44 -1.88
N SER A 18 10.81 -23.37 -2.67
CA SER A 18 10.50 -22.02 -2.21
C SER A 18 9.02 -21.69 -2.41
N LEU A 19 8.44 -20.92 -1.46
CA LEU A 19 7.10 -20.35 -1.60
C LEU A 19 7.04 -19.42 -2.82
N LEU A 20 5.94 -19.47 -3.57
CA LEU A 20 5.58 -18.47 -4.56
C LEU A 20 4.39 -17.68 -4.01
N PRO A 21 4.62 -16.48 -3.42
CA PRO A 21 3.54 -15.72 -2.80
C PRO A 21 2.63 -15.09 -3.85
N TYR A 22 1.37 -14.85 -3.49
CA TYR A 22 0.42 -14.09 -4.32
C TYR A 22 0.90 -12.64 -4.55
N GLY A 23 1.53 -12.05 -3.54
CA GLY A 23 2.12 -10.72 -3.60
C GLY A 23 3.31 -10.60 -2.65
N HIS A 24 4.24 -9.73 -3.00
CA HIS A 24 5.40 -9.38 -2.20
C HIS A 24 5.68 -7.90 -2.41
N GLN A 25 6.06 -7.19 -1.34
CA GLN A 25 6.39 -5.77 -1.41
C GLN A 25 7.75 -5.60 -2.10
N GLU A 26 7.84 -4.67 -3.04
CA GLU A 26 9.12 -4.18 -3.51
C GLU A 26 9.56 -3.06 -2.56
N ILE A 27 10.67 -3.26 -1.86
CA ILE A 27 11.28 -2.28 -0.97
C ILE A 27 12.73 -2.16 -1.39
N THR A 28 13.13 -0.94 -1.75
CA THR A 28 14.45 -0.59 -2.22
C THR A 28 15.30 0.02 -1.11
N ASP A 29 16.61 0.16 -1.35
CA ASP A 29 17.50 0.87 -0.42
C ASP A 29 17.13 2.36 -0.28
N GLU A 30 16.53 2.95 -1.31
CA GLU A 30 16.03 4.33 -1.29
C GLU A 30 14.83 4.47 -0.33
N ASP A 31 13.91 3.51 -0.34
CA ASP A 31 12.77 3.49 0.59
C ASP A 31 13.26 3.44 2.04
N ILE A 32 14.26 2.60 2.32
CA ILE A 32 14.87 2.48 3.65
C ILE A 32 15.55 3.80 4.04
N ALA A 33 16.33 4.38 3.13
CA ALA A 33 17.02 5.65 3.38
C ALA A 33 16.04 6.80 3.68
N SER A 34 14.90 6.84 2.98
CA SER A 34 13.83 7.81 3.22
C SER A 34 13.26 7.69 4.64
N VAL A 35 12.94 6.47 5.09
CA VAL A 35 12.47 6.23 6.46
C VAL A 35 13.52 6.62 7.49
N VAL A 36 14.78 6.21 7.30
CA VAL A 36 15.88 6.56 8.21
C VAL A 36 16.09 8.08 8.30
N SER A 37 15.95 8.80 7.19
CA SER A 37 16.01 10.27 7.20
C SER A 37 14.92 10.89 8.08
N VAL A 38 13.69 10.35 8.05
CA VAL A 38 12.60 10.83 8.91
C VAL A 38 12.85 10.50 10.38
N LEU A 39 13.39 9.31 10.68
CA LEU A 39 13.74 8.91 12.05
C LEU A 39 14.80 9.81 12.70
N HIS A 40 15.65 10.45 11.90
CA HIS A 40 16.63 11.43 12.36
C HIS A 40 16.13 12.89 12.35
N SER A 41 14.89 13.13 11.91
CA SER A 41 14.30 14.46 11.84
C SER A 41 13.50 14.81 13.10
N GLU A 42 13.07 16.07 13.20
CA GLU A 42 12.26 16.57 14.32
C GLU A 42 10.82 16.04 14.33
N TRP A 43 10.34 15.48 13.22
CA TRP A 43 8.93 15.09 13.05
C TRP A 43 8.80 13.63 12.61
N LEU A 44 8.22 12.80 13.49
CA LEU A 44 7.92 11.39 13.20
C LEU A 44 6.50 11.14 12.68
N THR A 45 5.57 12.07 12.95
CA THR A 45 4.16 11.94 12.56
C THR A 45 3.85 12.94 11.45
N THR A 46 2.81 13.76 11.61
CA THR A 46 2.45 14.80 10.66
C THR A 46 3.49 15.92 10.71
N GLY A 47 4.09 16.21 9.56
CA GLY A 47 5.12 17.24 9.38
C GLY A 47 5.40 17.45 7.91
N ALA A 48 6.49 18.14 7.57
CA ALA A 48 6.79 18.55 6.20
C ALA A 48 6.78 17.41 5.15
N ARG A 49 7.13 16.18 5.53
CA ARG A 49 7.06 15.01 4.64
C ARG A 49 5.64 14.67 4.18
N VAL A 50 4.64 14.95 5.00
CA VAL A 50 3.23 14.81 4.62
C VAL A 50 2.88 15.81 3.52
N ASP A 51 3.24 17.08 3.71
CA ASP A 51 2.98 18.13 2.72
C ASP A 51 3.69 17.81 1.39
N GLU A 52 4.96 17.40 1.43
CA GLU A 52 5.72 16.97 0.25
C GLU A 52 5.03 15.82 -0.49
N PHE A 53 4.55 14.81 0.25
CA PHE A 53 3.86 13.66 -0.32
C PHE A 53 2.50 14.04 -0.92
N GLU A 54 1.73 14.91 -0.26
CA GLU A 54 0.46 15.42 -0.79
C GLU A 54 0.65 16.20 -2.09
N HIS A 55 1.68 17.06 -2.17
CA HIS A 55 1.99 17.77 -3.41
C HIS A 55 2.37 16.80 -4.54
N ALA A 56 3.23 15.81 -4.26
CA ALA A 56 3.63 14.82 -5.24
C ALA A 56 2.44 13.98 -5.76
N ILE A 57 1.53 13.58 -4.86
CA ILE A 57 0.31 12.85 -5.24
C ILE A 57 -0.61 13.73 -6.10
N ALA A 58 -0.84 14.99 -5.70
CA ALA A 58 -1.68 15.92 -6.45
C ALA A 58 -1.16 16.12 -7.88
N GLU A 59 0.15 16.31 -8.03
CA GLU A 59 0.81 16.42 -9.34
C GLU A 59 0.64 15.12 -10.15
N THR A 60 0.91 13.97 -9.54
CA THR A 60 0.86 12.66 -10.20
C THR A 60 -0.53 12.34 -10.75
N VAL A 61 -1.59 12.67 -10.01
CA VAL A 61 -2.98 12.39 -10.40
C VAL A 61 -3.67 13.55 -11.13
N GLY A 62 -2.98 14.68 -11.29
CA GLY A 62 -3.51 15.89 -11.94
C GLY A 62 -4.61 16.60 -11.15
N SER A 63 -4.66 16.44 -9.83
CA SER A 63 -5.60 17.15 -8.97
C SER A 63 -5.04 18.49 -8.49
N ARG A 64 -5.93 19.41 -8.08
CA ARG A 64 -5.49 20.68 -7.48
C ARG A 64 -4.95 20.49 -6.05
N TYR A 65 -5.51 19.53 -5.33
CA TYR A 65 -5.20 19.23 -3.94
C TYR A 65 -5.20 17.72 -3.72
N ALA A 66 -4.42 17.26 -2.74
CA ALA A 66 -4.48 15.92 -2.18
C ALA A 66 -4.44 16.01 -0.66
N VAL A 67 -5.10 15.05 0.01
CA VAL A 67 -5.04 14.89 1.47
C VAL A 67 -4.75 13.44 1.75
N VAL A 68 -3.69 13.14 2.51
CA VAL A 68 -3.27 11.76 2.76
C VAL A 68 -3.86 11.24 4.07
N PHE A 69 -4.19 9.94 4.06
CA PHE A 69 -4.78 9.23 5.20
C PHE A 69 -3.98 7.97 5.48
N SER A 70 -4.18 7.38 6.66
CA SER A 70 -3.52 6.14 7.07
C SER A 70 -3.89 4.91 6.22
N SER A 71 -4.99 4.98 5.46
CA SER A 71 -5.43 3.92 4.54
C SER A 71 -6.44 4.44 3.50
N GLY A 72 -6.65 3.67 2.43
CA GLY A 72 -7.70 3.96 1.45
C GLY A 72 -9.11 3.95 2.04
N THR A 73 -9.40 3.07 3.01
CA THR A 73 -10.69 3.07 3.70
C THR A 73 -10.91 4.34 4.52
N ALA A 74 -9.88 4.83 5.22
CA ALA A 74 -9.96 6.09 5.96
C ALA A 74 -10.15 7.28 5.00
N ALA A 75 -9.48 7.27 3.85
CA ALA A 75 -9.66 8.29 2.82
C ALA A 75 -11.11 8.31 2.28
N LEU A 76 -11.68 7.15 1.96
CA LEU A 76 -13.07 7.05 1.51
C LEU A 76 -14.05 7.49 2.60
N HIS A 77 -13.81 7.09 3.84
CA HIS A 77 -14.64 7.52 4.97
C HIS A 77 -14.60 9.05 5.14
N GLY A 78 -13.41 9.65 5.07
CA GLY A 78 -13.24 11.11 5.09
C GLY A 78 -13.91 11.80 3.90
N ALA A 79 -13.84 11.22 2.71
CA ALA A 79 -14.47 11.76 1.50
C ALA A 79 -16.00 11.76 1.60
N VAL A 80 -16.59 10.64 2.04
CA VAL A 80 -18.05 10.52 2.27
C VAL A 80 -18.51 11.53 3.32
N PHE A 81 -17.76 11.66 4.43
CA PHE A 81 -18.04 12.64 5.47
C PHE A 81 -17.98 14.08 4.93
N ALA A 82 -16.92 14.41 4.17
CA ALA A 82 -16.75 15.75 3.60
C ALA A 82 -17.80 16.08 2.53
N ALA A 83 -18.31 15.09 1.81
CA ALA A 83 -19.39 15.24 0.85
C ALA A 83 -20.78 15.40 1.51
N GLY A 84 -20.87 15.17 2.83
CA GLY A 84 -22.09 15.39 3.60
C GLY A 84 -23.15 14.29 3.48
N LEU A 85 -22.76 13.08 3.06
CA LEU A 85 -23.67 11.95 2.95
C LEU A 85 -24.16 11.48 4.33
N GLY A 86 -25.45 11.17 4.41
CA GLY A 86 -26.12 10.71 5.61
C GLY A 86 -27.13 9.58 5.36
N PRO A 87 -27.90 9.20 6.39
CA PRO A 87 -28.90 8.14 6.27
C PRO A 87 -29.96 8.46 5.21
N GLY A 88 -30.14 7.54 4.27
CA GLY A 88 -31.08 7.70 3.16
C GLY A 88 -30.45 8.19 1.85
N ASP A 89 -29.18 8.59 1.88
CA ASP A 89 -28.42 8.95 0.68
C ASP A 89 -27.81 7.71 -0.01
N GLU A 90 -27.60 7.80 -1.33
CA GLU A 90 -26.92 6.81 -2.15
C GLU A 90 -25.62 7.39 -2.72
N ALA A 91 -24.57 6.56 -2.85
CA ALA A 91 -23.23 6.93 -3.29
C ALA A 91 -22.83 6.27 -4.60
#